data_AF-W7M4P6-F1
#
_entry.id   AF-W7M4P6-F1
#
_cell.length_a   1.000
_cell.length_b   1.000
_cell.length_c   1.000
_cell.angle_alpha   90.00
_cell.angle_beta   90.00
_cell.angle_gamma   90.00
#
_symmetry.space_group_name_H-M   'P 1'
#
loop_
_entity.id
_entity.type
_entity.pdbx_description
1 polymer ?
#
loop_
_entity_poly.entity_id
_entity_poly.type
_entity_poly.pdbx_seq_one_letter_code
_entity_poly.pdbx_strand_id
1 'polypeptide(L)'
;MRRYPDNSHDWSKPMPFSDRQWKALISFISRSWFRRLWVCQEILLAGKDTIILVGDTSMPWLHFRSAFEIIASKRDALAGTVDIHTTVEFSNARSFSLLRQLKDFFSLVAYTHACEVTEPRDRVFALLGLAEGGFTSEIVVDYRKDVKDVRRDALVRASTYHQDLKLMSLCDSASEPTWIPDLERIQLQRPITYG
;
A
#
# COMPACT_ATOMS: atom_id res chain seq x y z
N MET A 1 31.26 38.45 3.78
CA MET A 1 30.32 37.37 3.39
C MET A 1 30.16 36.41 4.56
N ARG A 2 29.05 36.47 5.31
CA ARG A 2 28.76 35.45 6.34
C ARG A 2 28.24 34.20 5.63
N ARG A 3 29.03 33.12 5.64
CA ARG A 3 28.55 31.78 5.26
C ARG A 3 27.61 31.33 6.38
N TYR A 4 26.32 31.20 6.08
CA TYR A 4 25.42 30.48 6.97
C TYR A 4 25.86 29.00 6.98
N PRO A 5 25.99 28.36 8.14
CA PRO A 5 26.22 26.93 8.19
C PRO A 5 25.03 26.22 7.53
N ASP A 6 25.31 25.36 6.57
CA ASP A 6 24.33 24.53 5.89
C ASP A 6 23.80 23.46 6.87
N ASN A 7 22.85 23.88 7.69
CA ASN A 7 22.14 23.03 8.64
C ASN A 7 20.95 22.30 7.98
N SER A 8 20.88 22.23 6.65
CA SER A 8 19.78 21.53 5.95
C SER A 8 19.71 20.03 6.23
N HIS A 9 20.74 19.48 6.89
CA HIS A 9 20.88 18.07 7.24
C HIS A 9 20.97 17.83 8.75
N ASP A 10 20.56 18.79 9.59
CA ASP A 10 20.45 18.55 11.04
C ASP A 10 19.17 17.75 11.35
N TRP A 11 19.31 16.41 11.28
CA TRP A 11 18.22 15.46 11.45
C TRP A 11 17.63 15.41 12.86
N SER A 12 18.24 16.10 13.84
CA SER A 12 17.79 16.19 15.23
C SER A 12 16.73 17.27 15.49
N LYS A 13 16.55 18.21 14.55
CA LYS A 13 15.57 19.29 14.69
C LYS A 13 14.15 18.83 14.30
N PRO A 14 13.12 19.29 15.04
CA PRO A 14 11.73 19.06 14.64
C PRO A 14 11.50 19.59 13.23
N MET A 15 10.68 18.89 12.45
CA MET A 15 10.39 19.26 11.06
C MET A 15 9.86 20.71 11.00
N PRO A 16 10.33 21.55 10.05
CA PRO A 16 10.04 22.98 10.02
C PRO A 16 8.62 23.30 9.49
N PHE A 17 7.63 22.45 9.76
CA PHE A 17 6.26 22.65 9.30
C PHE A 17 5.43 23.35 10.37
N SER A 18 4.76 24.42 9.97
CA SER A 18 3.71 25.06 10.78
C SER A 18 2.49 24.14 10.93
N ASP A 19 1.65 24.39 11.94
CA ASP A 19 0.38 23.67 12.14
C ASP A 19 -0.53 23.67 10.91
N ARG A 20 -0.52 24.78 10.16
CA ARG A 20 -1.29 24.90 8.91
C ARG A 20 -0.76 23.94 7.85
N GLN A 21 0.57 23.81 7.72
CA GLN A 21 1.19 22.90 6.75
C GLN A 21 0.95 21.44 7.15
N TRP A 22 0.99 21.12 8.45
CA TRP A 22 0.63 19.79 8.94
C TRP A 22 -0.81 19.43 8.63
N LYS A 23 -1.76 20.32 8.93
CA LYS A 23 -3.19 20.11 8.60
C LYS A 23 -3.42 19.92 7.11
N ALA A 24 -2.74 20.70 6.27
CA ALA A 24 -2.83 20.56 4.82
C ALA A 24 -2.27 19.21 4.35
N LEU A 25 -1.15 18.77 4.89
CA LEU A 25 -0.54 17.48 4.56
C LEU A 25 -1.44 16.32 4.99
N ILE A 26 -1.99 16.34 6.20
CA ILE A 26 -2.94 15.33 6.70
C ILE A 26 -4.17 15.28 5.78
N SER A 27 -4.78 16.44 5.52
CA SER A 27 -5.95 16.53 4.63
C SER A 27 -5.66 15.99 3.23
N PHE A 28 -4.43 16.20 2.74
CA PHE A 28 -4.01 15.69 1.44
C PHE A 28 -3.89 14.16 1.43
N ILE A 29 -3.21 13.57 2.40
CA ILE A 29 -2.95 12.12 2.44
C ILE A 29 -4.18 11.30 2.83
N SER A 30 -5.15 11.92 3.52
CA SER A 30 -6.43 11.30 3.85
C SER A 30 -7.42 11.26 2.68
N ARG A 31 -7.03 11.75 1.49
CA ARG A 31 -7.85 11.60 0.29
C ARG A 31 -7.99 10.12 -0.08
N SER A 32 -9.18 9.73 -0.51
CA SER A 32 -9.53 8.35 -0.88
C SER A 32 -8.57 7.73 -1.90
N TRP A 33 -7.97 8.52 -2.79
CA TRP A 33 -6.96 8.05 -3.73
C TRP A 33 -5.84 7.26 -3.03
N PHE A 34 -5.28 7.76 -1.92
CA PHE A 34 -4.21 7.05 -1.19
C PHE A 34 -4.65 5.72 -0.56
N ARG A 35 -5.95 5.50 -0.38
CA ARG A 35 -6.51 4.31 0.27
C ARG A 35 -6.88 3.21 -0.71
N ARG A 36 -7.15 3.55 -1.97
CA ARG A 36 -7.56 2.60 -3.02
C ARG A 36 -6.47 1.59 -3.36
N LEU A 37 -6.87 0.35 -3.64
CA LEU A 37 -5.95 -0.72 -4.01
C LEU A 37 -5.28 -0.48 -5.37
N TRP A 38 -6.04 -0.02 -6.36
CA TRP A 38 -5.54 0.25 -7.72
C TRP A 38 -4.37 1.23 -7.77
N VAL A 39 -4.30 2.15 -6.80
CA VAL A 39 -3.21 3.12 -6.71
C VAL A 39 -1.85 2.46 -6.51
N CYS A 40 -1.81 1.25 -5.93
CA CYS A 40 -0.59 0.45 -5.88
C CYS A 40 -0.07 0.15 -7.29
N GLN A 41 -0.93 -0.27 -8.23
CA GLN A 41 -0.51 -0.48 -9.63
C GLN A 41 -0.13 0.83 -10.31
N GLU A 42 -0.97 1.87 -10.17
CA GLU A 42 -0.76 3.18 -10.80
C GLU A 42 0.63 3.75 -10.47
N ILE A 43 1.09 3.60 -9.23
CA ILE A 43 2.37 4.13 -8.75
C ILE A 43 3.54 3.17 -8.97
N LEU A 44 3.35 1.88 -8.73
CA LEU A 44 4.46 0.92 -8.70
C LEU A 44 4.92 0.54 -10.11
N LEU A 45 4.00 0.52 -11.08
CA LEU A 45 4.30 0.30 -12.49
C LEU A 45 4.64 1.60 -13.24
N ALA A 46 4.49 2.73 -12.56
CA ALA A 46 4.76 4.05 -13.10
C ALA A 46 6.26 4.24 -13.41
N GLY A 47 6.55 4.92 -14.53
CA GLY A 47 7.91 5.26 -14.95
C GLY A 47 8.58 6.31 -14.05
N LYS A 48 9.84 6.63 -14.35
CA LYS A 48 10.62 7.63 -13.59
C LYS A 48 10.01 9.04 -13.66
N ASP A 49 9.31 9.34 -14.75
CA ASP A 49 8.71 10.66 -15.02
C ASP A 49 7.30 10.81 -14.44
N THR A 50 6.90 9.90 -13.54
CA THR A 50 5.59 9.93 -12.91
C THR A 50 5.42 11.17 -12.05
N ILE A 51 4.28 11.83 -12.21
CA ILE A 51 3.87 13.00 -11.44
C ILE A 51 2.61 12.69 -10.64
N ILE A 52 2.47 13.35 -9.49
CA ILE A 52 1.20 13.46 -8.79
C ILE A 52 0.55 14.79 -9.16
N LEU A 53 -0.74 14.76 -9.49
CA LEU A 53 -1.54 15.93 -9.83
C LEU A 53 -2.58 16.19 -8.73
N VAL A 54 -2.69 17.45 -8.32
CA VAL A 54 -3.57 17.91 -7.24
C VAL A 54 -4.23 19.21 -7.67
N GLY A 55 -5.44 19.11 -8.23
CA GLY A 55 -6.08 20.26 -8.88
C GLY A 55 -5.19 20.77 -10.01
N ASP A 56 -4.80 22.04 -9.95
CA ASP A 56 -3.95 22.70 -10.97
C ASP A 56 -2.44 22.60 -10.66
N THR A 57 -2.06 21.85 -9.63
CA THR A 57 -0.66 21.71 -9.21
C THR A 57 -0.14 20.30 -9.45
N SER A 58 1.15 20.19 -9.82
CA SER A 58 1.80 18.90 -10.04
C SER A 58 3.16 18.83 -9.36
N MET A 59 3.58 17.62 -8.97
CA MET A 59 4.91 17.36 -8.42
C MET A 59 5.44 16.01 -8.91
N PRO A 60 6.76 15.85 -9.15
CA PRO A 60 7.35 14.54 -9.37
C PRO A 60 7.03 13.58 -8.22
N TRP A 61 6.53 12.39 -8.54
CA TRP A 61 6.17 11.38 -7.54
C TRP A 61 7.35 11.02 -6.65
N LEU A 62 8.56 10.98 -7.22
CA LEU A 62 9.79 10.70 -6.48
C LEU A 62 9.99 11.69 -5.33
N HIS A 63 9.80 12.99 -5.56
CA HIS A 63 9.95 14.02 -4.53
C HIS A 63 8.89 13.86 -3.44
N PHE A 64 7.64 13.63 -3.84
CA PHE A 64 6.55 13.41 -2.90
C PHE A 64 6.84 12.20 -2.00
N ARG A 65 7.23 11.07 -2.60
CA ARG A 65 7.56 9.84 -1.87
C ARG A 65 8.75 10.04 -0.92
N SER A 66 9.85 10.64 -1.37
CA SER A 66 11.03 10.85 -0.52
C SER A 66 10.71 11.77 0.66
N ALA A 67 9.96 12.85 0.43
CA ALA A 67 9.50 13.71 1.52
C ALA A 67 8.65 12.93 2.53
N PHE A 68 7.76 12.07 2.03
CA PHE A 68 6.90 11.25 2.86
C PHE A 68 7.65 10.21 3.69
N GLU A 69 8.62 9.51 3.11
CA GLU A 69 9.51 8.55 3.81
C GLU A 69 10.30 9.24 4.93
N ILE A 70 10.81 10.46 4.69
CA ILE A 70 11.51 11.26 5.70
C ILE A 70 10.54 11.63 6.84
N ILE A 71 9.31 12.03 6.53
CA ILE A 71 8.32 12.38 7.55
C ILE A 71 7.95 11.15 8.38
N ALA A 72 7.71 10.00 7.73
CA ALA A 72 7.37 8.75 8.40
C ALA A 72 8.49 8.25 9.31
N SER A 73 9.76 8.33 8.87
CA SER A 73 10.92 7.94 9.71
C SER A 73 11.12 8.83 10.94
N LYS A 74 10.57 10.05 10.93
CA LYS A 74 10.60 10.99 12.06
C LYS A 74 9.34 10.94 12.92
N ARG A 75 8.39 10.05 12.65
CA ARG A 75 7.10 9.95 13.37
C ARG A 75 7.29 9.76 14.88
N ASP A 76 8.29 8.97 15.30
CA ASP A 76 8.52 8.68 16.72
C ASP A 76 9.04 9.92 17.45
N ALA A 77 9.79 10.78 16.75
CA ALA A 77 10.19 12.11 17.24
C ALA A 77 9.05 13.15 17.19
N LEU A 78 7.95 12.84 16.49
CA LEU A 78 6.74 13.65 16.41
C LEU A 78 5.63 13.14 17.35
N ALA A 79 5.82 11.98 17.98
CA ALA A 79 4.86 11.37 18.90
C ALA A 79 4.58 12.31 20.08
N GLY A 80 3.31 12.65 20.29
CA GLY A 80 2.85 13.61 21.30
C GLY A 80 2.72 15.06 20.79
N THR A 81 3.16 15.38 19.57
CA THR A 81 2.99 16.71 18.95
C THR A 81 1.91 16.70 17.86
N VAL A 82 1.63 15.53 17.27
CA VAL A 82 0.62 15.35 16.21
C VAL A 82 -0.45 14.37 16.67
N ASP A 83 -1.70 14.63 16.28
CA ASP A 83 -2.84 13.81 16.67
C ASP A 83 -2.72 12.36 16.18
N ILE A 84 -3.32 11.42 16.90
CA ILE A 84 -3.25 9.98 16.62
C ILE A 84 -3.76 9.63 15.22
N HIS A 85 -4.76 10.38 14.72
CA HIS A 85 -5.21 10.24 13.33
C HIS A 85 -4.09 10.51 12.33
N THR A 86 -3.24 11.50 12.61
CA THR A 86 -2.10 11.81 11.75
C THR A 86 -1.10 10.66 11.74
N THR A 87 -0.74 10.15 12.91
CA THR A 87 0.18 9.01 13.07
C THR A 87 -0.35 7.76 12.38
N VAL A 88 -1.66 7.51 12.46
CA VAL A 88 -2.32 6.39 11.78
C VAL A 88 -2.34 6.60 10.27
N GLU A 89 -2.63 7.79 9.76
CA GLU A 89 -2.60 8.06 8.31
C GLU A 89 -1.18 7.97 7.75
N PHE A 90 -0.15 8.38 8.49
CA PHE A 90 1.26 8.17 8.12
C PHE A 90 1.68 6.69 8.21
N SER A 91 1.14 5.94 9.16
CA SER A 91 1.40 4.49 9.29
C SER A 91 0.63 3.66 8.27
N ASN A 92 -0.54 4.13 7.86
CA ASN A 92 -1.39 3.55 6.81
C ASN A 92 -0.94 3.99 5.41
N ALA A 93 -0.25 5.12 5.30
CA ALA A 93 0.44 5.52 4.09
C ALA A 93 1.58 4.53 3.87
N ARG A 94 1.19 3.50 3.12
CA ARG A 94 1.97 2.33 2.79
C ARG A 94 3.35 2.76 2.31
N SER A 95 4.37 2.09 2.79
CA SER A 95 5.68 2.16 2.15
C SER A 95 5.54 1.52 0.77
N PHE A 96 5.18 2.30 -0.26
CA PHE A 96 5.25 1.89 -1.67
C PHE A 96 6.64 1.32 -2.01
N SER A 97 7.66 1.75 -1.27
CA SER A 97 9.01 1.23 -1.19
C SER A 97 9.06 -0.26 -0.86
N LEU A 98 8.36 -0.66 0.20
CA LEU A 98 8.23 -2.05 0.62
C LEU A 98 7.40 -2.83 -0.41
N LEU A 99 6.24 -2.31 -0.82
CA LEU A 99 5.39 -2.97 -1.83
C LEU A 99 6.13 -3.21 -3.15
N ARG A 100 7.04 -2.30 -3.55
CA ARG A 100 7.88 -2.48 -4.76
C ARG A 100 8.83 -3.68 -4.68
N GLN A 101 9.23 -4.07 -3.47
CA GLN A 101 10.10 -5.22 -3.22
C GLN A 101 9.31 -6.53 -3.11
N LEU A 102 8.01 -6.47 -2.85
CA LEU A 102 7.17 -7.67 -2.79
C LEU A 102 6.89 -8.17 -4.20
N LYS A 103 7.20 -9.45 -4.42
CA LYS A 103 6.99 -10.14 -5.71
C LYS A 103 5.95 -11.22 -5.64
N ASP A 104 5.77 -11.84 -4.47
CA ASP A 104 4.80 -12.92 -4.30
C ASP A 104 3.38 -12.37 -4.08
N PHE A 105 2.41 -13.04 -4.69
CA PHE A 105 1.01 -12.65 -4.67
C PHE A 105 0.40 -12.64 -3.26
N PHE A 106 0.77 -13.60 -2.40
CA PHE A 106 0.23 -13.72 -1.05
C PHE A 106 0.72 -12.60 -0.13
N SER A 107 2.00 -12.23 -0.21
CA SER A 107 2.50 -11.04 0.50
C SER A 107 1.83 -9.77 -0.01
N LEU A 108 1.64 -9.62 -1.32
CA LEU A 108 0.92 -8.46 -1.86
C LEU A 108 -0.50 -8.38 -1.29
N VAL A 109 -1.23 -9.50 -1.24
CA VAL A 109 -2.56 -9.57 -0.62
C VAL A 109 -2.52 -9.17 0.85
N ALA A 110 -1.59 -9.73 1.64
CA ALA A 110 -1.47 -9.45 3.07
C ALA A 110 -1.13 -7.97 3.35
N TYR A 111 -0.14 -7.41 2.65
CA TYR A 111 0.29 -6.02 2.85
C TYR A 111 -0.69 -4.98 2.29
N THR A 112 -1.64 -5.41 1.45
CA THR A 112 -2.67 -4.54 0.88
C THR A 112 -4.08 -4.81 1.39
N HIS A 113 -4.24 -5.63 2.44
CA HIS A 113 -5.55 -5.98 3.01
C HIS A 113 -6.39 -4.74 3.39
N ALA A 114 -5.74 -3.73 4.00
CA ALA A 114 -6.36 -2.46 4.41
C ALA A 114 -6.70 -1.51 3.23
N CYS A 115 -6.48 -1.92 1.97
CA CYS A 115 -6.91 -1.12 0.83
C CYS A 115 -8.42 -1.12 0.66
N GLU A 116 -8.93 0.04 0.27
CA GLU A 116 -10.30 0.21 -0.20
C GLU A 116 -10.43 -0.41 -1.59
N VAL A 117 -11.48 -1.21 -1.76
CA VAL A 117 -11.84 -1.89 -2.99
C VAL A 117 -13.33 -1.67 -3.21
N THR A 118 -13.70 -1.11 -4.36
CA THR A 118 -15.10 -0.84 -4.71
C THR A 118 -15.74 -2.04 -5.41
N GLU A 119 -15.00 -2.66 -6.33
CA GLU A 119 -15.41 -3.88 -7.04
C GLU A 119 -14.67 -5.08 -6.43
N PRO A 120 -15.35 -6.05 -5.79
CA PRO A 120 -14.73 -7.15 -5.06
C PRO A 120 -13.66 -7.95 -5.83
N ARG A 121 -13.77 -8.02 -7.16
CA ARG A 121 -12.80 -8.70 -8.05
C ARG A 121 -11.47 -7.96 -8.15
N ASP A 122 -11.46 -6.64 -7.94
CA ASP A 122 -10.25 -5.81 -8.01
C ASP A 122 -9.25 -6.20 -6.93
N ARG A 123 -9.69 -6.84 -5.84
CA ARG A 123 -8.78 -7.39 -4.84
C ARG A 123 -7.75 -8.34 -5.45
N VAL A 124 -8.13 -9.05 -6.52
CA VAL A 124 -7.24 -9.90 -7.31
C VAL A 124 -6.64 -9.10 -8.47
N PHE A 125 -7.48 -8.49 -9.32
CA PHE A 125 -7.03 -7.88 -10.57
C PHE A 125 -6.05 -6.72 -10.36
N ALA A 126 -6.25 -5.91 -9.32
CA ALA A 126 -5.33 -4.82 -8.97
C ALA A 126 -4.00 -5.31 -8.37
N LEU A 127 -3.82 -6.62 -8.12
CA LEU A 127 -2.54 -7.18 -7.68
C LEU A 127 -1.84 -8.01 -8.76
N LEU A 128 -2.56 -8.48 -9.79
CA LEU A 128 -1.97 -9.29 -10.86
C LEU A 128 -0.83 -8.59 -11.59
N GLY A 129 -0.95 -7.29 -11.86
CA GLY A 129 0.10 -6.50 -12.49
C GLY A 129 1.31 -6.23 -11.60
N LEU A 130 1.21 -6.47 -10.29
CA LEU A 130 2.30 -6.28 -9.32
C LEU A 130 3.01 -7.59 -8.98
N ALA A 131 2.25 -8.69 -8.97
CA ALA A 131 2.78 -10.00 -8.68
C ALA A 131 3.69 -10.50 -9.82
N GLU A 132 4.78 -11.14 -9.44
CA GLU A 132 5.71 -11.77 -10.38
C GLU A 132 5.38 -13.25 -10.50
N GLY A 133 5.24 -13.72 -11.73
CA GLY A 133 5.11 -15.14 -12.02
C GLY A 133 4.32 -15.41 -13.29
N GLY A 134 4.66 -16.49 -13.99
CA GLY A 134 3.97 -16.88 -15.24
C GLY A 134 2.45 -17.02 -15.08
N PHE A 135 1.99 -17.39 -13.89
CA PHE A 135 0.57 -17.59 -13.59
C PHE A 135 -0.29 -16.33 -13.76
N THR A 136 0.27 -15.12 -13.61
CA THR A 136 -0.49 -13.88 -13.76
C THR A 136 -0.94 -13.67 -15.21
N SER A 137 -0.15 -14.15 -16.17
CA SER A 137 -0.48 -14.10 -17.61
C SER A 137 -1.60 -15.08 -18.01
N GLU A 138 -1.83 -16.13 -17.21
CA GLU A 138 -2.89 -17.10 -17.42
C GLU A 138 -4.26 -16.60 -16.91
N ILE A 139 -4.27 -15.57 -16.06
CA ILE A 139 -5.49 -15.02 -15.47
C ILE A 139 -6.00 -13.88 -16.35
N VAL A 140 -7.02 -14.18 -17.15
CA VAL A 140 -7.73 -13.17 -17.94
C VAL A 140 -8.64 -12.35 -17.04
N VAL A 141 -8.47 -11.01 -17.08
CA VAL A 141 -9.33 -10.05 -16.39
C VAL A 141 -10.73 -10.09 -17.02
N ASP A 142 -11.68 -10.67 -16.30
CA ASP A 142 -13.06 -10.82 -16.74
C ASP A 142 -14.03 -10.52 -15.58
N TYR A 143 -14.70 -9.39 -15.66
CA TYR A 143 -15.67 -8.93 -14.66
C TYR A 143 -17.01 -9.68 -14.73
N ARG A 144 -17.23 -10.54 -15.74
CA ARG A 144 -18.43 -11.38 -15.85
C ARG A 144 -18.37 -12.62 -14.95
N LYS A 145 -17.17 -13.00 -14.50
CA LYS A 145 -16.97 -14.15 -13.59
C LYS A 145 -17.50 -13.84 -12.20
N ASP A 146 -17.89 -14.88 -11.46
CA ASP A 146 -18.21 -14.73 -10.05
C ASP A 146 -16.95 -14.36 -9.24
N VAL A 147 -17.14 -13.61 -8.15
CA VAL A 147 -16.04 -13.17 -7.28
C VAL A 147 -15.30 -14.38 -6.68
N LYS A 148 -16.03 -15.42 -6.28
CA LYS A 148 -15.46 -16.65 -5.73
C LYS A 148 -14.62 -17.37 -6.76
N ASP A 149 -15.10 -17.42 -8.00
CA ASP A 149 -14.37 -18.05 -9.10
C ASP A 149 -13.05 -17.31 -9.37
N VAL A 150 -13.07 -15.98 -9.44
CA VAL A 150 -11.85 -15.17 -9.66
C VAL A 150 -10.83 -15.37 -8.53
N ARG A 151 -11.28 -15.36 -7.27
CA ARG A 151 -10.40 -15.58 -6.10
C ARG A 151 -9.81 -16.98 -6.13
N ARG A 152 -10.64 -18.01 -6.28
CA ARG A 152 -10.21 -19.41 -6.37
C ARG A 152 -9.13 -19.58 -7.44
N ASP A 153 -9.43 -19.10 -8.63
CA ASP A 153 -8.62 -19.27 -9.83
C ASP A 153 -7.24 -18.61 -9.65
N ALA A 154 -7.19 -17.40 -9.09
CA ALA A 154 -5.95 -16.72 -8.78
C ALA A 154 -5.13 -17.42 -7.69
N LEU A 155 -5.78 -17.82 -6.60
CA LEU A 155 -5.11 -18.41 -5.43
C LEU A 155 -4.55 -19.80 -5.73
N VAL A 156 -5.32 -20.66 -6.43
CA VAL A 156 -4.86 -21.99 -6.85
C VAL A 156 -3.67 -21.89 -7.79
N ARG A 157 -3.72 -20.97 -8.77
CA ARG A 157 -2.62 -20.77 -9.70
C ARG A 157 -1.38 -20.18 -9.02
N ALA A 158 -1.54 -19.20 -8.14
CA ALA A 158 -0.44 -18.64 -7.38
C ALA A 158 0.26 -19.71 -6.52
N SER A 159 -0.51 -20.53 -5.80
CA SER A 159 0.04 -21.64 -4.99
C SER A 159 0.76 -22.68 -5.84
N THR A 160 0.17 -23.04 -6.99
CA THR A 160 0.77 -24.02 -7.91
C THR A 160 2.06 -23.48 -8.52
N TYR A 161 2.11 -22.20 -8.86
CA TYR A 161 3.31 -21.56 -9.41
C TYR A 161 4.43 -21.45 -8.39
N HIS A 162 4.12 -21.00 -7.16
CA HIS A 162 5.13 -20.84 -6.10
C HIS A 162 5.51 -22.17 -5.42
N GLN A 163 4.79 -23.26 -5.69
CA GLN A 163 4.95 -24.57 -5.04
C GLN A 163 4.92 -24.43 -3.50
N ASP A 164 4.07 -23.53 -3.00
CA ASP A 164 3.94 -23.26 -1.58
C ASP A 164 2.47 -23.22 -1.15
N LEU A 165 2.27 -23.43 0.15
CA LEU A 165 0.98 -23.40 0.81
C LEU A 165 0.73 -22.06 1.51
N LYS A 166 1.35 -20.96 1.06
CA LYS A 166 1.14 -19.64 1.67
C LYS A 166 -0.31 -19.19 1.60
N LEU A 167 -1.09 -19.71 0.64
CA LEU A 167 -2.55 -19.59 0.62
C LEU A 167 -3.19 -19.90 1.99
N MET A 168 -2.69 -20.95 2.68
CA MET A 168 -3.23 -21.38 3.96
C MET A 168 -3.05 -20.35 5.08
N SER A 169 -2.05 -19.46 4.98
CA SER A 169 -1.87 -18.39 5.98
C SER A 169 -2.95 -17.31 5.88
N LEU A 170 -3.69 -17.26 4.76
CA LEU A 170 -4.77 -16.30 4.54
C LEU A 170 -6.15 -16.90 4.82
N CYS A 171 -6.26 -18.23 4.90
CA CYS A 171 -7.53 -18.92 5.11
C CYS A 171 -8.05 -18.71 6.54
N ASP A 172 -9.34 -18.42 6.65
CA ASP A 172 -10.06 -18.47 7.93
C ASP A 172 -11.15 -19.55 7.84
N SER A 173 -11.37 -20.24 8.95
CA SER A 173 -12.35 -21.32 9.15
C SER A 173 -13.80 -20.94 8.83
N ALA A 174 -14.09 -19.64 8.66
CA ALA A 174 -15.42 -19.09 8.41
C ALA A 174 -15.78 -18.90 6.92
N SER A 175 -14.88 -19.22 5.99
CA SER A 175 -15.11 -19.08 4.54
C SER A 175 -15.70 -20.35 3.92
N GLU A 176 -16.53 -20.23 2.88
CA GLU A 176 -17.03 -21.38 2.11
C GLU A 176 -16.62 -21.31 0.63
N PRO A 177 -15.86 -22.30 0.12
CA PRO A 177 -15.23 -23.40 0.88
C PRO A 177 -14.04 -22.89 1.74
N THR A 178 -13.78 -23.57 2.87
CA THR A 178 -12.83 -23.15 3.93
C THR A 178 -11.37 -23.03 3.51
N TRP A 179 -11.03 -23.57 2.34
CA TRP A 179 -9.70 -23.49 1.74
C TRP A 179 -9.53 -22.31 0.77
N ILE A 180 -10.59 -21.51 0.55
CA ILE A 180 -10.53 -20.26 -0.22
C ILE A 180 -10.67 -19.09 0.76
N PRO A 181 -9.60 -18.33 1.02
CA PRO A 181 -9.64 -17.19 1.92
C PRO A 181 -10.62 -16.13 1.42
N ASP A 182 -11.39 -15.58 2.34
CA ASP A 182 -12.12 -14.36 2.09
C ASP A 182 -11.18 -13.16 2.21
N LEU A 183 -10.72 -12.68 1.05
CA LEU A 183 -9.77 -11.58 0.96
C LEU A 183 -10.28 -10.26 1.57
N GLU A 184 -11.59 -10.13 1.79
CA GLU A 184 -12.18 -8.98 2.50
C GLU A 184 -12.05 -9.13 4.03
N ARG A 185 -12.08 -10.36 4.55
CA ARG A 185 -11.96 -10.63 5.99
C ARG A 185 -10.52 -10.59 6.51
N ILE A 186 -9.52 -10.59 5.62
CA ILE A 186 -8.12 -10.35 6.00
C ILE A 186 -7.99 -9.00 6.74
N GLN A 187 -8.88 -8.03 6.49
CA GLN A 187 -9.01 -6.77 7.25
C GLN A 187 -9.11 -6.93 8.77
N LEU A 188 -9.60 -8.07 9.26
CA LEU A 188 -9.83 -8.32 10.68
C LEU A 188 -8.70 -9.12 11.34
N GLN A 189 -7.84 -9.76 10.55
CA GLN A 189 -6.70 -10.52 11.07
C GLN A 189 -5.50 -9.59 11.15
N ARG A 190 -5.27 -9.02 12.34
CA ARG A 190 -4.03 -8.29 12.63
C ARG A 190 -2.84 -9.19 12.29
N PRO A 191 -1.75 -8.66 11.70
CA PRO A 191 -0.54 -9.44 11.52
C PRO A 191 -0.15 -10.02 12.88
N ILE A 192 0.04 -11.33 12.95
CA ILE A 192 0.69 -11.95 14.11
C ILE A 192 2.11 -11.39 14.09
N THR A 193 2.35 -10.38 14.92
CA THR A 193 3.69 -9.91 15.23
C THR A 193 4.37 -11.05 15.97
N TYR A 194 5.11 -11.89 15.24
CA TYR A 194 6.10 -12.74 15.87
C TYR A 194 7.19 -11.81 16.42
N GLY A 195 7.24 -11.70 17.74
CA GLY A 195 8.36 -11.12 18.47
C GLY A 195 9.55 -12.06 18.50
#